data_AF-A0A3D2Z2D4-F1
#
_entry.id   AF-A0A3D2Z2D4-F1
#
_cell.length_a   1.000
_cell.length_b   1.000
_cell.length_c   1.000
_cell.angle_alpha   90.00
_cell.angle_beta   90.00
_cell.angle_gamma   90.00
#
_symmetry.space_group_name_H-M   'P 1'
#
loop_
_entity.id
_entity.type
_entity.pdbx_description
1 polymer ?
#
loop_
_entity_poly.entity_id
_entity_poly.type
_entity_poly.pdbx_seq_one_letter_code
_entity_poly.pdbx_strand_id
1 'polypeptide(L)'
;KTKSSAEDQEQQLEDFEVRRKDLLPEANKRRMIEIAALGRSSYGVWDMSGKVYEWNEDYFDEDYYKYSPSANPRGPEGGQERVIRGGFFSETRPNVRTTPRSSAPETHTRENVGFRLALSSSE
;
A
#
# COMPACT_ATOMS: atom_id res chain seq x y z
N LYS A 1 8.24 -33.61 -9.74
CA LYS A 1 8.06 -32.66 -10.85
C LYS A 1 8.13 -31.26 -10.25
N THR A 2 9.20 -30.52 -10.51
CA THR A 2 9.38 -29.15 -10.02
C THR A 2 8.38 -28.29 -10.79
N LYS A 3 7.39 -27.69 -10.12
CA LYS A 3 6.51 -26.72 -10.75
C LYS A 3 7.37 -25.59 -11.31
N SER A 4 6.99 -25.08 -12.47
CA SER A 4 7.59 -23.87 -13.04
C SER A 4 7.34 -22.72 -12.07
N SER A 5 8.31 -21.80 -11.91
CA SER A 5 8.16 -20.61 -11.08
C SER A 5 6.90 -19.79 -11.40
N ALA A 6 6.34 -19.91 -12.60
CA ALA A 6 5.08 -19.26 -12.99
C ALA A 6 3.84 -19.99 -12.43
N GLU A 7 3.83 -21.32 -12.44
CA GLU A 7 2.73 -22.14 -11.89
C GLU A 7 2.65 -21.98 -10.37
N ASP A 8 3.78 -21.78 -9.69
CA ASP A 8 3.84 -21.49 -8.26
C ASP A 8 3.31 -20.08 -7.93
N GLN A 9 3.56 -19.10 -8.81
CA GLN A 9 3.04 -17.74 -8.63
C GLN A 9 1.53 -17.67 -8.85
N GLU A 10 1.01 -18.39 -9.84
CA GLU A 10 -0.42 -18.49 -10.13
C GLU A 10 -1.15 -19.19 -8.97
N GLN A 11 -0.60 -20.28 -8.44
CA GLN A 11 -1.16 -20.94 -7.26
C GLN A 11 -1.19 -20.02 -6.03
N GLN A 12 -0.11 -19.26 -5.78
CA GLN A 12 -0.05 -18.31 -4.66
C GLN A 12 -1.08 -17.18 -4.81
N LEU A 13 -1.33 -16.74 -6.03
CA LEU A 13 -2.34 -15.74 -6.35
C LEU A 13 -3.75 -16.26 -6.07
N GLU A 14 -4.06 -17.47 -6.55
CA GLU A 14 -5.34 -18.13 -6.29
C GLU A 14 -5.59 -18.31 -4.78
N ASP A 15 -4.60 -18.83 -4.06
CA ASP A 15 -4.68 -19.05 -2.61
C ASP A 15 -4.91 -17.73 -1.86
N PHE A 16 -4.25 -16.64 -2.28
CA PHE A 16 -4.42 -15.32 -1.71
C PHE A 16 -5.82 -14.75 -1.99
N GLU A 17 -6.31 -14.86 -3.23
CA GLU A 17 -7.64 -14.38 -3.62
C GLU A 17 -8.76 -15.11 -2.87
N VAL A 18 -8.62 -16.44 -2.67
CA VAL A 18 -9.55 -17.23 -1.85
C VAL A 18 -9.56 -16.72 -0.42
N ARG A 19 -8.39 -16.61 0.22
CA ARG A 19 -8.28 -16.18 1.62
C ARG A 19 -8.79 -14.74 1.83
N ARG A 20 -8.54 -13.85 0.86
CA ARG A 20 -9.02 -12.45 0.89
C ARG A 20 -10.54 -12.38 0.83
N LYS A 21 -11.19 -13.23 0.03
CA LYS A 21 -12.66 -13.30 -0.06
C LYS A 21 -13.31 -13.81 1.23
N ASP A 22 -12.64 -14.69 1.96
CA ASP A 22 -13.15 -15.26 3.21
C ASP A 22 -13.03 -14.31 4.42
N LEU A 23 -11.97 -13.49 4.45
CA LEU A 23 -11.69 -12.59 5.58
C LEU A 23 -12.54 -11.32 5.62
N LEU A 24 -13.30 -11.04 4.57
CA LEU A 24 -14.03 -9.77 4.44
C LEU A 24 -15.52 -9.90 4.77
N PRO A 25 -16.08 -8.98 5.57
CA PRO A 25 -17.53 -8.86 5.73
C PRO A 25 -18.22 -8.71 4.37
N GLU A 26 -19.42 -9.30 4.21
CA GLU A 26 -20.20 -9.26 2.96
C GLU A 26 -20.36 -7.84 2.38
N ALA A 27 -20.49 -6.83 3.24
CA ALA A 27 -20.58 -5.43 2.85
C ALA A 27 -19.37 -4.94 2.04
N ASN A 28 -18.18 -5.50 2.31
CA ASN A 28 -16.94 -5.13 1.64
C ASN A 28 -16.73 -5.92 0.34
N LYS A 29 -17.32 -7.12 0.19
CA LYS A 29 -17.14 -7.99 -0.99
C LYS A 29 -17.58 -7.33 -2.30
N ARG A 30 -18.63 -6.49 -2.27
CA ARG A 30 -19.15 -5.78 -3.44
C ARG A 30 -18.27 -4.62 -3.93
N ARG A 31 -17.35 -4.14 -3.08
CA ARG A 31 -16.43 -3.03 -3.39
C ARG A 31 -15.00 -3.52 -3.64
N MET A 32 -14.83 -4.84 -3.74
CA MET A 32 -13.53 -5.45 -3.97
C MET A 32 -13.08 -5.23 -5.39
N ILE A 33 -11.92 -4.60 -5.52
CA ILE A 33 -11.20 -4.54 -6.78
C ILE A 33 -10.26 -5.75 -6.83
N GLU A 34 -10.37 -6.53 -7.89
CA GLU A 34 -9.51 -7.68 -8.22
C GLU A 34 -8.02 -7.26 -8.18
N ILE A 35 -7.17 -8.10 -7.59
CA ILE A 35 -5.71 -7.90 -7.71
C ILE A 35 -5.31 -8.34 -9.11
N ALA A 36 -4.85 -7.40 -9.92
CA ALA A 36 -4.34 -7.76 -11.24
C ALA A 36 -3.00 -8.49 -11.05
N ALA A 37 -2.94 -9.76 -11.52
CA ALA A 37 -1.74 -10.61 -11.49
C ALA A 37 -0.48 -9.95 -12.10
N LEU A 38 -0.66 -8.93 -12.95
CA LEU A 38 0.42 -8.16 -13.58
C LEU A 38 1.00 -7.03 -12.69
N GLY A 39 0.46 -6.79 -11.50
CA GLY A 39 0.80 -5.65 -10.62
C GLY A 39 1.80 -5.94 -9.49
N ARG A 40 2.42 -7.13 -9.45
CA ARG A 40 3.37 -7.52 -8.39
C ARG A 40 4.71 -6.83 -8.57
N SER A 41 5.25 -6.21 -7.53
CA SER A 41 6.63 -5.75 -7.53
C SER A 41 7.63 -6.90 -7.43
N SER A 42 8.91 -6.64 -7.71
CA SER A 42 10.01 -7.60 -7.52
C SER A 42 10.18 -8.07 -6.08
N TYR A 43 9.62 -7.34 -5.10
CA TYR A 43 9.60 -7.71 -3.68
C TYR A 43 8.37 -8.53 -3.29
N GLY A 44 7.53 -8.83 -4.28
CA GLY A 44 6.31 -9.59 -4.10
C GLY A 44 5.13 -8.83 -3.50
N VAL A 45 5.18 -7.50 -3.55
CA VAL A 45 4.16 -6.62 -3.00
C VAL A 45 3.22 -6.17 -4.12
N TRP A 46 1.92 -6.32 -3.89
CA TRP A 46 0.85 -6.00 -4.83
C TRP A 46 0.32 -4.58 -4.64
N ASP A 47 -0.21 -4.01 -5.72
CA ASP A 47 -1.01 -2.79 -5.72
C ASP A 47 -0.34 -1.57 -5.03
N MET A 48 0.99 -1.47 -5.08
CA MET A 48 1.73 -0.31 -4.52
C MET A 48 1.50 1.01 -5.31
N SER A 49 0.77 0.95 -6.42
CA SER A 49 0.52 2.05 -7.35
C SER A 49 -0.94 1.99 -7.80
N GLY A 50 -1.77 2.89 -7.28
CA GLY A 50 -3.21 2.94 -7.49
C GLY A 50 -4.01 2.17 -6.45
N LYS A 51 -5.22 1.76 -6.82
CA LYS A 51 -6.28 1.20 -5.94
C LYS A 51 -6.71 2.16 -4.84
N VAL A 52 -5.90 2.33 -3.79
CA VAL A 52 -6.15 3.22 -2.67
C VAL A 52 -4.83 3.85 -2.23
N TYR A 53 -4.90 5.09 -1.77
CA TYR A 53 -3.82 5.64 -0.97
C TYR A 53 -3.59 4.78 0.26
N GLU A 54 -2.35 4.65 0.70
CA GLU A 54 -2.01 3.87 1.89
C GLU A 54 -1.41 4.76 2.97
N TRP A 55 -2.00 4.72 4.17
CA TRP A 55 -1.48 5.39 5.36
C TRP A 55 -0.06 4.93 5.70
N ASN A 56 0.77 5.89 6.10
CA ASN A 56 2.08 5.67 6.71
C ASN A 56 2.08 6.26 8.14
N GLU A 57 2.97 5.76 8.99
CA GLU A 57 3.11 6.24 10.37
C GLU A 57 3.61 7.70 10.43
N ASP A 58 4.43 8.13 9.47
CA ASP A 58 5.06 9.44 9.44
C ASP A 58 4.05 10.60 9.39
N TYR A 59 4.35 11.67 10.13
CA TYR A 59 3.76 12.99 9.87
C TYR A 59 4.28 13.56 8.54
N PHE A 60 3.42 14.28 7.82
CA PHE A 60 3.82 14.92 6.57
C PHE A 60 4.56 16.23 6.84
N ASP A 61 5.72 16.35 6.22
CA ASP A 61 6.45 17.60 6.03
C ASP A 61 7.09 17.57 4.63
N GLU A 62 6.83 18.64 3.88
CA GLU A 62 7.30 18.85 2.51
C GLU A 62 8.83 18.95 2.46
N ASP A 63 9.44 19.51 3.51
CA ASP A 63 10.88 19.76 3.59
C ASP A 63 11.66 18.67 4.32
N TYR A 64 10.99 17.63 4.85
CA TYR A 64 11.62 16.60 5.68
C TYR A 64 12.88 15.98 5.05
N TYR A 65 12.88 15.76 3.74
CA TYR A 65 14.01 15.14 3.05
C TYR A 65 15.27 16.02 3.02
N LYS A 66 15.18 17.32 3.29
CA LYS A 66 16.34 18.21 3.40
C LYS A 66 17.18 17.93 4.66
N TYR A 67 16.56 17.37 5.70
CA TYR A 67 17.19 17.18 7.02
C TYR A 67 16.98 15.78 7.61
N SER A 68 16.40 14.86 6.84
CA SER A 68 16.13 13.48 7.27
C SER A 68 17.42 12.72 7.61
N PRO A 69 17.45 11.91 8.70
CA PRO A 69 18.57 11.04 8.97
C PRO A 69 18.69 9.95 7.90
N SER A 70 19.92 9.49 7.63
CA SER A 70 20.18 8.50 6.58
C SER A 70 19.71 7.08 6.92
N ALA A 71 19.56 6.77 8.21
CA ALA A 71 19.18 5.44 8.69
C ALA A 71 17.87 5.50 9.49
N ASN A 72 16.91 4.66 9.09
CA ASN A 72 15.60 4.49 9.73
C ASN A 72 14.88 5.82 10.08
N PRO A 73 14.65 6.72 9.10
CA PRO A 73 13.93 7.96 9.34
C PRO A 73 12.48 7.66 9.78
N ARG A 74 12.00 8.37 10.80
CA ARG A 74 10.66 8.19 11.40
C ARG A 74 9.68 9.33 11.10
N GLY A 75 10.03 10.20 10.15
CA GLY A 75 9.31 11.45 9.93
C GLY A 75 9.60 12.50 11.02
N PRO A 76 8.92 13.66 10.96
CA PRO A 76 8.90 14.65 12.03
C PRO A 76 8.21 14.11 13.30
N GLU A 77 8.53 14.69 14.48
CA GLU A 77 7.91 14.30 15.76
C GLU A 77 6.41 14.61 15.84
N GLY A 78 5.92 15.54 15.02
CA GLY A 78 4.54 16.02 15.03
C GLY A 78 4.14 16.64 13.69
N GLY A 79 2.82 16.78 13.48
CA GLY A 79 2.28 17.40 12.27
C GLY A 79 0.76 17.45 12.29
N GLN A 80 0.18 18.15 11.31
CA GLN A 80 -1.28 18.25 11.16
C GLN A 80 -1.86 17.06 10.38
N GLU A 81 -1.05 16.41 9.56
CA GLU A 81 -1.47 15.36 8.64
C GLU A 81 -0.45 14.22 8.61
N ARG A 82 -0.91 13.01 8.30
CA ARG A 82 -0.07 11.83 8.10
C ARG A 82 0.19 11.63 6.61
N VAL A 83 1.32 10.99 6.30
CA VAL A 83 1.70 10.66 4.93
C VAL A 83 0.76 9.60 4.36
N ILE A 84 0.32 9.81 3.11
CA ILE A 84 -0.33 8.79 2.27
C ILE A 84 0.43 8.61 0.96
N ARG A 85 0.48 7.37 0.45
CA ARG A 85 1.30 6.97 -0.71
C ARG A 85 0.52 6.08 -1.68
N GLY A 86 1.01 5.97 -2.92
CA GLY A 86 0.51 5.00 -3.92
C GLY A 86 -0.57 5.53 -4.85
N GLY A 87 -1.35 6.54 -4.45
CA GLY A 87 -2.49 7.02 -5.24
C GLY A 87 -3.68 6.07 -5.16
N PHE A 88 -4.82 6.45 -5.75
CA PHE A 88 -6.06 5.67 -5.68
C PHE A 88 -6.69 5.47 -7.06
N PHE A 89 -7.80 4.72 -7.13
CA PHE A 89 -8.43 4.27 -8.38
C PHE A 89 -8.81 5.37 -9.38
N SER A 90 -8.98 6.63 -8.93
CA SER A 90 -9.25 7.77 -9.81
C SER A 90 -8.20 8.88 -9.71
N GLU A 91 -6.99 8.52 -9.27
CA GLU A 91 -5.85 9.44 -9.17
C GLU A 91 -5.14 9.60 -10.53
N THR A 92 -4.43 10.71 -10.68
CA THR A 92 -3.66 11.04 -11.88
C THR A 92 -2.39 10.19 -12.00
N ARG A 93 -1.96 9.95 -13.25
CA ARG A 93 -0.71 9.20 -13.56
C ARG A 93 0.52 9.71 -12.78
N PRO A 94 0.76 11.02 -12.61
CA PRO A 94 1.90 11.50 -11.85
C PRO A 94 1.87 11.14 -10.37
N ASN A 95 0.68 10.98 -9.78
CA ASN A 95 0.48 10.74 -8.35
C ASN A 95 0.43 9.26 -7.97
N VAL A 96 0.21 8.36 -8.94
CA VAL A 96 0.35 6.90 -8.72
C VAL A 96 1.79 6.40 -8.86
N ARG A 97 2.77 7.26 -9.14
CA ARG A 97 4.19 6.86 -9.16
C ARG A 97 4.67 6.46 -7.75
N THR A 98 5.89 5.92 -7.66
CA THR A 98 6.48 5.48 -6.39
C THR A 98 7.02 6.61 -5.51
N THR A 99 7.34 7.77 -6.09
CA THR A 99 7.98 8.90 -5.40
C THR A 99 7.03 9.98 -4.84
N PRO A 100 5.84 10.25 -5.43
CA PRO A 100 4.89 11.18 -4.84
C PRO A 100 4.53 10.81 -3.40
N ARG A 101 4.34 11.86 -2.63
CA ARG A 101 3.82 11.83 -1.26
C ARG A 101 2.65 12.80 -1.23
N SER A 102 1.56 12.38 -0.62
CA SER A 102 0.47 13.27 -0.26
C SER A 102 0.23 13.14 1.24
N SER A 103 -0.76 13.85 1.75
CA SER A 103 -1.09 13.89 3.16
C SER A 103 -2.59 13.99 3.36
N ALA A 104 -3.04 13.52 4.51
CA ALA A 104 -4.41 13.68 4.95
C ALA A 104 -4.48 13.74 6.49
N PRO A 105 -5.49 14.40 7.05
CA PRO A 105 -5.70 14.40 8.49
C PRO A 105 -6.07 12.99 8.97
N GLU A 106 -5.68 12.63 10.19
CA GLU A 106 -5.93 11.30 10.77
C GLU A 106 -7.43 10.92 10.81
N THR A 107 -8.32 11.91 10.76
CA THR A 107 -9.78 11.73 10.71
C THR A 107 -10.30 11.36 9.32
N HIS A 108 -9.44 11.30 8.30
CA HIS A 108 -9.83 10.99 6.93
C HIS A 108 -10.17 9.50 6.78
N THR A 109 -11.42 9.21 6.42
CA THR A 109 -11.99 7.85 6.43
C THR A 109 -12.70 7.49 5.12
N ARG A 110 -12.30 8.14 4.02
CA ARG A 110 -12.92 7.89 2.72
C ARG A 110 -12.44 6.58 2.11
N GLU A 111 -13.25 6.05 1.18
CA GLU A 111 -13.01 4.78 0.49
C GLU A 111 -11.77 4.75 -0.41
N ASN A 112 -11.10 5.88 -0.59
CA ASN A 112 -9.88 6.01 -1.37
C ASN A 112 -8.59 5.88 -0.54
N VAL A 113 -8.68 5.70 0.79
CA VAL A 113 -7.51 5.51 1.66
C VAL A 113 -7.66 4.21 2.47
N GLY A 114 -6.65 3.36 2.40
CA GLY A 114 -6.48 2.16 3.20
C GLY A 114 -5.11 2.15 3.89
N PHE A 115 -4.62 0.96 4.21
CA PHE A 115 -3.29 0.77 4.80
C PHE A 115 -2.78 -0.64 4.49
N ARG A 116 -1.47 -0.81 4.61
CA ARG A 116 -0.83 -2.12 4.66
C ARG A 116 -0.04 -2.27 5.95
N LEU A 117 0.10 -3.50 6.40
CA LEU A 117 0.85 -3.80 7.61
C LEU A 117 2.34 -3.92 7.29
N ALA A 118 3.15 -3.46 8.23
CA ALA A 118 4.58 -3.73 8.31
C ALA A 118 4.88 -4.30 9.70
N LEU A 119 5.91 -5.12 9.79
CA LEU A 119 6.41 -5.67 11.05
C LEU A 119 7.93 -5.70 10.98
N SER A 120 8.58 -5.26 12.05
CA SER A 120 10.03 -5.44 12.20
C SER A 120 10.34 -6.93 12.26
N SER A 121 11.41 -7.36 11.60
CA SER A 121 11.94 -8.71 11.83
C SER A 121 12.33 -8.85 13.30
N SER A 122 12.00 -9.98 13.92
CA SER A 122 12.70 -10.42 15.13
C SER A 122 14.12 -10.78 14.73
N GLU A 123 15.10 -10.39 15.54
CA GLU A 123 16.45 -10.99 15.49
C GLU A 123 16.41 -12.45 15.95
#